data_AF-B5IMD7-F1
#
_entry.id   AF-B5IMD7-F1
#
_cell.length_a   1.000
_cell.length_b   1.000
_cell.length_c   1.000
_cell.angle_alpha   90.00
_cell.angle_beta   90.00
_cell.angle_gamma   90.00
#
_symmetry.space_group_name_H-M   'P 1'
#
loop_
_entity.id
_entity.type
_entity.pdbx_description
1 polymer ?
#
loop_
_entity_poly.entity_id
_entity_poly.type
_entity_poly.pdbx_seq_one_letter_code
_entity_poly.pdbx_strand_id
1 'polypeptide(L)'
;MNLRYLARLRELSGAPVGYSGHERGIEVPIAAVALGAAVVEKHITLDPTMEGNDHKVSLLPAEFQRMVEAIRAVEDSMGSDAERAISQGELMNREILAKSLVAACAIPRGTVIEPTMVRVQSPGQGLQPYRLGDLLGKALSCDKRAGDFFFESDLGDGGVRARQYQFRNPFGVPVRYHDLALFSQASNLDLVEIHLSYKDLEIPIETAVPSPVPLGLVVHAPELFAGDHTLDLCSPEASYREHSIQELQRVINIARQLKERFTCPNDVLLVTNVGGFSAHHHLRHDERDTMLNALVDSLAQLSSDGVEIIPQTMPPFPWHFGGQRFHNLFVDPDFIESFCVEHGYRVCLDASHSKLACNHLGQSFHGFLERILPLTAHLHLADARGVDGEGLQIDEGDIDWPMLFAMLQRYAPQASFIPEIWQGHKNQGEGAWRALERLETHDRASAGSRPTVEGAAATNPTIPTSVGA
;
A
#
# COMPACT_ATOMS: atom_id res chain seq x y z
N MET A 1 43.99 -8.25 6.80
CA MET A 1 43.32 -8.96 7.90
C MET A 1 42.57 -10.16 7.34
N ASN A 2 42.41 -11.23 8.12
CA ASN A 2 41.78 -12.49 7.66
C ASN A 2 40.42 -12.72 8.34
N LEU A 3 39.38 -12.00 7.90
CA LEU A 3 38.05 -12.09 8.50
C LEU A 3 37.38 -13.47 8.37
N ARG A 4 37.75 -14.27 7.34
CA ARG A 4 37.23 -15.64 7.19
C ARG A 4 37.60 -16.54 8.38
N TYR A 5 38.62 -16.19 9.15
CA TYR A 5 39.00 -16.92 10.35
C TYR A 5 37.98 -16.80 11.49
N LEU A 6 37.06 -15.82 11.46
CA LEU A 6 35.95 -15.69 12.42
C LEU A 6 35.08 -16.95 12.43
N ALA A 7 34.75 -17.49 11.25
CA ALA A 7 33.99 -18.74 11.12
C ALA A 7 34.74 -19.91 11.78
N ARG A 8 36.06 -19.99 11.58
CA ARG A 8 36.90 -21.03 12.19
C ARG A 8 37.00 -20.88 13.71
N LEU A 9 37.13 -19.65 14.21
CA LEU A 9 37.13 -19.38 15.65
C LEU A 9 35.80 -19.81 16.28
N ARG A 10 34.66 -19.58 15.62
CA ARG A 10 33.34 -19.99 16.09
C ARG A 10 33.20 -21.50 16.18
N GLU A 11 33.71 -22.22 15.18
CA GLU A 11 33.78 -23.70 15.21
C GLU A 11 34.65 -24.22 16.36
N LEU A 12 35.80 -23.58 16.60
CA LEU A 12 36.75 -24.00 17.64
C LEU A 12 36.27 -23.67 19.05
N SER A 13 35.63 -22.52 19.25
CA SER A 13 35.19 -22.06 20.57
C SER A 13 33.83 -22.62 20.98
N GLY A 14 32.95 -22.91 20.01
CA GLY A 14 31.54 -23.21 20.28
C GLY A 14 30.79 -22.04 20.93
N ALA A 15 31.36 -20.82 20.88
CA ALA A 15 30.86 -19.62 21.55
C ALA A 15 30.82 -18.43 20.57
N PRO A 16 30.06 -17.36 20.89
CA PRO A 16 30.08 -16.13 20.11
C PRO A 16 31.50 -15.59 19.96
N VAL A 17 31.86 -15.18 18.74
CA VAL A 17 33.18 -14.62 18.42
C VAL A 17 33.02 -13.15 18.07
N GLY A 18 33.85 -12.29 18.66
CA GLY A 18 33.91 -10.87 18.34
C GLY A 18 35.06 -10.50 17.41
N TYR A 19 35.05 -9.26 16.96
CA TYR A 19 36.12 -8.62 16.21
C TYR A 19 36.70 -7.46 17.02
N SER A 20 38.02 -7.48 17.26
CA SER A 20 38.75 -6.39 17.89
C SER A 20 39.75 -5.82 16.90
N GLY A 21 39.50 -4.59 16.46
CA GLY A 21 40.17 -3.97 15.32
C GLY A 21 41.12 -2.83 15.70
N HIS A 22 42.34 -2.86 15.14
CA HIS A 22 43.36 -1.79 15.28
C HIS A 22 43.72 -1.16 13.92
N GLU A 23 42.97 -1.48 12.87
CA GLU A 23 43.04 -0.85 11.57
C GLU A 23 42.40 0.53 11.56
N ARG A 24 42.73 1.34 10.54
CA ARG A 24 41.99 2.57 10.23
C ARG A 24 40.69 2.26 9.50
N GLY A 25 39.72 3.16 9.64
CA GLY A 25 38.45 3.08 8.94
C GLY A 25 37.45 2.13 9.60
N ILE A 26 36.31 1.99 8.95
CA ILE A 26 35.09 1.36 9.47
C ILE A 26 34.69 0.11 8.68
N GLU A 27 35.33 -0.13 7.53
CA GLU A 27 34.96 -1.15 6.56
C GLU A 27 35.10 -2.57 7.12
N VAL A 28 36.14 -2.79 7.94
CA VAL A 28 36.47 -4.11 8.45
C VAL A 28 35.58 -4.53 9.63
N PRO A 29 35.28 -3.67 10.60
CA PRO A 29 34.21 -3.92 11.58
C PRO A 29 32.87 -4.27 10.94
N ILE A 30 32.46 -3.54 9.90
CA ILE A 30 31.20 -3.80 9.17
C ILE A 30 31.24 -5.20 8.51
N ALA A 31 32.32 -5.50 7.77
CA ALA A 31 32.49 -6.81 7.14
C ALA A 31 32.59 -7.96 8.16
N ALA A 32 33.15 -7.70 9.34
CA ALA A 32 33.24 -8.69 10.41
C ALA A 32 31.84 -9.06 10.95
N VAL A 33 30.97 -8.07 11.16
CA VAL A 33 29.58 -8.30 11.58
C VAL A 33 28.81 -9.08 10.51
N ALA A 34 28.94 -8.72 9.23
CA ALA A 34 28.34 -9.46 8.11
C ALA A 34 28.78 -10.95 8.06
N LEU A 35 29.97 -11.26 8.59
CA LEU A 35 30.50 -12.63 8.70
C LEU A 35 30.16 -13.30 10.05
N GLY A 36 29.33 -12.68 10.88
CA GLY A 36 28.82 -13.24 12.13
C GLY A 36 29.61 -12.87 13.38
N ALA A 37 30.40 -11.79 13.38
CA ALA A 37 30.99 -11.26 14.61
C ALA A 37 29.89 -10.72 15.54
N ALA A 38 29.84 -11.23 16.77
CA ALA A 38 28.80 -10.89 17.75
C ALA A 38 29.14 -9.65 18.61
N VAL A 39 30.42 -9.27 18.65
CA VAL A 39 30.92 -8.13 19.43
C VAL A 39 31.95 -7.41 18.57
N VAL A 40 31.91 -6.08 18.55
CA VAL A 40 32.92 -5.24 17.89
C VAL A 40 33.60 -4.37 18.94
N GLU A 41 34.92 -4.46 19.00
CA GLU A 41 35.78 -3.57 19.78
C GLU A 41 36.59 -2.68 18.81
N LYS A 42 36.51 -1.37 19.04
CA LYS A 42 37.18 -0.35 18.22
C LYS A 42 37.57 0.84 19.09
N HIS A 43 38.78 1.35 18.90
CA HIS A 43 39.24 2.52 19.64
C HIS A 43 38.61 3.82 19.12
N ILE A 44 38.30 4.71 20.05
CA ILE A 44 37.78 6.06 19.79
C ILE A 44 38.75 7.10 20.35
N THR A 45 38.93 8.21 19.64
CA THR A 45 39.75 9.33 20.08
C THR A 45 39.11 10.67 19.77
N LEU A 46 39.46 11.71 20.52
CA LEU A 46 39.03 13.09 20.24
C LEU A 46 40.01 13.80 19.29
N ASP A 47 41.27 13.35 19.24
CA ASP A 47 42.31 13.92 18.41
C ASP A 47 43.35 12.84 18.03
N PRO A 48 43.45 12.48 16.73
CA PRO A 48 44.38 11.46 16.26
C PRO A 48 45.85 11.90 16.29
N THR A 49 46.13 13.17 16.61
CA THR A 49 47.49 13.72 16.74
C THR A 49 48.07 13.60 18.15
N MET A 50 47.26 13.18 19.13
CA MET A 50 47.70 12.95 20.51
C MET A 50 48.80 11.88 20.59
N GLU A 51 49.61 11.96 21.65
CA GLU A 51 50.70 11.02 21.90
C GLU A 51 50.17 9.60 22.15
N GLY A 52 50.74 8.62 21.45
CA GLY A 52 50.34 7.21 21.54
C GLY A 52 49.96 6.64 20.18
N ASN A 53 50.30 5.37 19.96
CA ASN A 53 50.05 4.72 18.66
C ASN A 53 48.56 4.49 18.39
N ASP A 54 47.76 4.30 19.45
CA ASP A 54 46.34 3.99 19.34
C ASP A 54 45.54 5.18 18.81
N HIS A 55 45.93 6.42 19.15
CA HIS A 55 45.27 7.63 18.65
C HIS A 55 45.31 7.72 17.12
N LYS A 56 46.39 7.25 16.48
CA LYS A 56 46.58 7.32 15.02
C LYS A 56 45.72 6.33 14.24
N VAL A 57 45.13 5.33 14.91
CA VAL A 57 44.30 4.27 14.31
C VAL A 57 42.88 4.24 14.88
N SER A 58 42.60 5.06 15.89
CA SER A 58 41.28 5.24 16.48
C SER A 58 40.36 6.05 15.57
N LEU A 59 39.06 5.86 15.75
CA LEU A 59 38.01 6.63 15.09
C LEU A 59 37.73 7.93 15.86
N LEU A 60 37.42 9.00 15.16
CA LEU A 60 36.78 10.18 15.75
C LEU A 60 35.32 9.87 16.12
N PRO A 61 34.65 10.66 16.99
CA PRO A 61 33.27 10.39 17.41
C PRO A 61 32.28 10.27 16.24
N ALA A 62 32.38 11.13 15.23
CA ALA A 62 31.54 11.06 14.03
C ALA A 62 31.82 9.81 13.18
N GLU A 63 33.07 9.34 13.14
CA GLU A 63 33.44 8.13 12.41
C GLU A 63 32.95 6.87 13.14
N PHE A 64 33.04 6.87 14.47
CA PHE A 64 32.49 5.81 15.30
C PHE A 64 30.97 5.73 15.17
N GLN A 65 30.27 6.87 15.18
CA GLN A 65 28.84 6.93 14.92
C GLN A 65 28.49 6.31 13.55
N ARG A 66 29.18 6.74 12.48
CA ARG A 66 28.98 6.16 11.13
C ARG A 66 29.23 4.67 11.08
N MET A 67 30.22 4.16 11.83
CA MET A 67 30.48 2.72 11.93
C MET A 67 29.29 1.99 12.54
N VAL A 68 28.73 2.49 13.64
CA VAL A 68 27.57 1.89 14.31
C VAL A 68 26.34 1.92 13.40
N GLU A 69 26.05 3.05 12.77
CA GLU A 69 24.94 3.20 11.83
C GLU A 69 25.08 2.23 10.65
N ALA A 70 26.27 2.11 10.06
CA ALA A 70 26.53 1.19 8.96
C ALA A 70 26.45 -0.29 9.37
N ILE A 71 26.89 -0.63 10.60
CA ILE A 71 26.75 -1.98 11.15
C ILE A 71 25.26 -2.35 11.26
N ARG A 72 24.44 -1.46 11.82
CA ARG A 72 23.00 -1.69 11.98
C ARG A 72 22.31 -1.85 10.62
N ALA A 73 22.62 -0.97 9.67
CA ALA A 73 22.09 -1.08 8.31
C ALA A 73 22.47 -2.41 7.62
N VAL A 74 23.69 -2.92 7.84
CA VAL A 74 24.11 -4.22 7.31
C VAL A 74 23.37 -5.36 8.00
N GLU A 75 23.24 -5.35 9.33
CA GLU A 75 22.48 -6.37 10.07
C GLU A 75 21.04 -6.47 9.56
N ASP A 76 20.37 -5.33 9.38
CA ASP A 76 19.02 -5.26 8.82
C ASP A 76 18.98 -5.81 7.38
N SER A 77 20.03 -5.57 6.60
CA SER A 77 20.13 -6.02 5.20
C SER A 77 20.47 -7.50 5.03
N MET A 78 21.00 -8.17 6.05
CA MET A 78 21.41 -9.60 5.94
C MET A 78 20.21 -10.54 5.79
N GLY A 79 19.00 -10.10 6.14
CA GLY A 79 17.77 -10.86 5.94
C GLY A 79 17.72 -12.15 6.76
N SER A 80 17.12 -13.20 6.18
CA SER A 80 16.98 -14.51 6.83
C SER A 80 17.22 -15.66 5.85
N ASP A 81 17.47 -16.86 6.38
CA ASP A 81 17.60 -18.09 5.58
C ASP A 81 16.24 -18.65 5.09
N ALA A 82 15.16 -17.85 5.19
CA ALA A 82 13.85 -18.22 4.69
C ALA A 82 13.80 -18.29 3.16
N GLU A 83 12.72 -18.85 2.61
CA GLU A 83 12.49 -18.82 1.17
C GLU A 83 12.46 -17.39 0.65
N ARG A 84 13.03 -17.17 -0.55
CA ARG A 84 13.10 -15.85 -1.15
C ARG A 84 11.69 -15.34 -1.46
N ALA A 85 11.26 -14.33 -0.72
CA ALA A 85 10.16 -13.47 -1.09
C ALA A 85 10.64 -12.37 -2.05
N ILE A 86 9.75 -11.88 -2.91
CA ILE A 86 10.02 -10.73 -3.79
C ILE A 86 9.55 -9.49 -3.05
N SER A 87 10.42 -8.50 -2.89
CA SER A 87 10.05 -7.25 -2.23
C SER A 87 9.08 -6.43 -3.09
N GLN A 88 8.33 -5.50 -2.47
CA GLN A 88 7.44 -4.58 -3.19
C GLN A 88 8.18 -3.81 -4.30
N GLY A 89 9.37 -3.27 -4.00
CA GLY A 89 10.20 -2.59 -5.00
C GLY A 89 10.63 -3.49 -6.14
N GLU A 90 10.93 -4.76 -5.86
CA GLU A 90 11.20 -5.75 -6.91
C GLU A 90 9.94 -6.07 -7.73
N LEU A 91 8.75 -6.16 -7.13
CA LEU A 91 7.47 -6.37 -7.84
C LEU A 91 7.18 -5.22 -8.81
N MET A 92 7.34 -3.98 -8.36
CA MET A 92 7.16 -2.79 -9.19
C MET A 92 8.14 -2.75 -10.36
N ASN A 93 9.42 -2.99 -10.09
CA ASN A 93 10.45 -3.05 -11.13
C ASN A 93 10.19 -4.21 -12.11
N ARG A 94 9.77 -5.36 -11.60
CA ARG A 94 9.43 -6.53 -12.40
C ARG A 94 8.26 -6.23 -13.35
N GLU A 95 7.25 -5.49 -12.91
CA GLU A 95 6.15 -5.11 -13.80
C GLU A 95 6.66 -4.35 -15.02
N ILE A 96 7.53 -3.36 -14.83
CA ILE A 96 7.99 -2.51 -15.94
C ILE A 96 9.04 -3.24 -16.79
N LEU A 97 9.99 -3.92 -16.14
CA LEU A 97 11.21 -4.41 -16.78
C LEU A 97 11.17 -5.89 -17.16
N ALA A 98 10.35 -6.70 -16.49
CA ALA A 98 10.27 -8.12 -16.82
C ALA A 98 9.54 -8.34 -18.14
N LYS A 99 9.54 -9.60 -18.56
CA LYS A 99 8.93 -10.04 -19.80
C LYS A 99 7.70 -10.88 -19.48
N SER A 100 6.75 -10.87 -20.39
CA SER A 100 5.53 -11.68 -20.36
C SER A 100 5.40 -12.50 -21.64
N LEU A 101 4.61 -13.56 -21.55
CA LEU A 101 4.02 -14.22 -22.71
C LEU A 101 2.89 -13.35 -23.26
N VAL A 102 2.97 -13.07 -24.56
CA VAL A 102 2.06 -12.19 -25.29
C VAL A 102 1.60 -12.89 -26.55
N ALA A 103 0.34 -12.70 -26.94
CA ALA A 103 -0.20 -13.21 -28.19
C ALA A 103 0.52 -12.56 -29.39
N ALA A 104 1.11 -13.40 -30.25
CA ALA A 104 1.80 -12.96 -31.46
C ALA A 104 0.83 -12.60 -32.59
N CYS A 105 -0.37 -13.16 -32.54
CA CYS A 105 -1.46 -12.94 -33.49
C CYS A 105 -2.80 -12.90 -32.76
N ALA A 106 -3.90 -12.65 -33.49
CA ALA A 106 -5.22 -12.86 -32.93
C ALA A 106 -5.50 -14.36 -32.79
N ILE A 107 -6.00 -14.77 -31.63
CA ILE A 107 -6.27 -16.16 -31.26
C ILE A 107 -7.73 -16.25 -30.80
N PRO A 108 -8.61 -16.90 -31.57
CA PRO A 108 -10.01 -17.10 -31.17
C PRO A 108 -10.15 -18.01 -29.94
N ARG A 109 -11.22 -17.80 -29.18
CA ARG A 109 -11.64 -18.67 -28.07
C ARG A 109 -11.74 -20.12 -28.54
N GLY A 110 -11.32 -21.03 -27.67
CA GLY A 110 -11.31 -22.48 -27.93
C GLY A 110 -10.13 -22.96 -28.77
N THR A 111 -9.34 -22.04 -29.35
CA THR A 111 -8.12 -22.41 -30.08
C THR A 111 -7.08 -22.96 -29.12
N VAL A 112 -6.44 -24.07 -29.51
CA VAL A 112 -5.31 -24.65 -28.77
C VAL A 112 -4.08 -23.80 -29.03
N ILE A 113 -3.43 -23.34 -27.97
CA ILE A 113 -2.29 -22.42 -28.07
C ILE A 113 -1.05 -23.17 -28.58
N GLU A 114 -0.53 -22.70 -29.71
CA GLU A 114 0.70 -23.20 -30.33
C GLU A 114 1.90 -22.26 -30.06
N PRO A 115 3.15 -22.76 -30.13
CA PRO A 115 4.34 -21.94 -29.91
C PRO A 115 4.44 -20.72 -30.83
N THR A 116 3.97 -20.84 -32.07
CA THR A 116 3.97 -19.75 -33.07
C THR A 116 3.01 -18.61 -32.74
N MET A 117 2.02 -18.86 -31.87
CA MET A 117 1.03 -17.89 -31.44
C MET A 117 1.49 -17.07 -30.23
N VAL A 118 2.65 -17.40 -29.64
CA VAL A 118 3.16 -16.77 -28.43
C VAL A 118 4.51 -16.11 -28.71
N ARG A 119 4.68 -14.90 -28.21
CA ARG A 119 5.97 -14.18 -28.20
C ARG A 119 6.26 -13.65 -26.82
N VAL A 120 7.53 -13.33 -26.58
CA VAL A 120 7.99 -12.78 -25.31
C VAL A 120 8.21 -11.28 -25.46
N GLN A 121 7.54 -10.46 -24.66
CA GLN A 121 7.70 -9.00 -24.67
C GLN A 121 7.57 -8.41 -23.26
N SER A 122 8.23 -7.29 -22.99
CA SER A 122 7.91 -6.41 -21.86
C SER A 122 6.66 -5.56 -22.14
N PRO A 123 5.94 -5.08 -21.11
CA PRO A 123 6.18 -5.24 -19.67
C PRO A 123 5.82 -6.64 -19.10
N GLY A 124 6.20 -6.88 -17.85
CA GLY A 124 5.98 -8.10 -17.07
C GLY A 124 4.58 -8.24 -16.47
N GLN A 125 3.52 -7.95 -17.24
CA GLN A 125 2.14 -7.94 -16.76
C GLN A 125 1.41 -9.29 -16.82
N GLY A 126 1.88 -10.24 -17.63
CA GLY A 126 1.27 -11.55 -17.81
C GLY A 126 2.14 -12.69 -17.25
N LEU A 127 1.83 -13.90 -17.70
CA LEU A 127 2.60 -15.11 -17.41
C LEU A 127 4.07 -14.92 -17.81
N GLN A 128 4.95 -15.36 -16.93
CA GLN A 128 6.39 -15.26 -17.14
C GLN A 128 6.87 -16.20 -18.26
N PRO A 129 7.98 -15.87 -18.96
CA PRO A 129 8.44 -16.67 -20.09
C PRO A 129 8.76 -18.12 -19.75
N TYR A 130 9.21 -18.40 -18.53
CA TYR A 130 9.49 -19.78 -18.08
C TYR A 130 8.22 -20.65 -18.00
N ARG A 131 7.04 -20.03 -17.94
CA ARG A 131 5.73 -20.71 -17.93
C ARG A 131 5.19 -21.03 -19.32
N LEU A 132 5.96 -20.80 -20.39
CA LEU A 132 5.53 -21.10 -21.75
C LEU A 132 5.07 -22.56 -21.88
N GLY A 133 5.77 -23.50 -21.26
CA GLY A 133 5.40 -24.92 -21.28
C GLY A 133 4.01 -25.20 -20.71
N ASP A 134 3.58 -24.43 -19.71
CA ASP A 134 2.28 -24.61 -19.04
C ASP A 134 1.12 -24.11 -19.91
N LEU A 135 1.39 -23.11 -20.76
CA LEU A 135 0.42 -22.46 -21.64
C LEU A 135 0.18 -23.26 -22.93
N LEU A 136 1.23 -23.87 -23.47
CA LEU A 136 1.15 -24.60 -24.73
C LEU A 136 0.22 -25.81 -24.62
N GLY A 137 -0.62 -26.00 -25.65
CA GLY A 137 -1.60 -27.09 -25.67
C GLY A 137 -2.88 -26.81 -24.87
N LYS A 138 -2.98 -25.66 -24.17
CA LYS A 138 -4.23 -25.22 -23.52
C LYS A 138 -5.16 -24.62 -24.55
N ALA A 139 -6.47 -24.83 -24.37
CA ALA A 139 -7.50 -24.18 -25.17
C ALA A 139 -7.87 -22.83 -24.54
N LEU A 140 -7.87 -21.77 -25.35
CA LEU A 140 -8.12 -20.41 -24.88
C LEU A 140 -9.57 -20.24 -24.38
N SER A 141 -9.76 -19.60 -23.23
CA SER A 141 -11.09 -19.45 -22.61
C SER A 141 -11.87 -18.23 -23.11
N CYS A 142 -11.17 -17.26 -23.70
CA CYS A 142 -11.68 -16.04 -24.33
C CYS A 142 -10.92 -15.74 -25.63
N ASP A 143 -11.34 -14.77 -26.43
CA ASP A 143 -10.56 -14.31 -27.59
C ASP A 143 -9.36 -13.47 -27.12
N LYS A 144 -8.21 -13.58 -27.80
CA LYS A 144 -7.06 -12.67 -27.63
C LYS A 144 -6.69 -12.00 -28.95
N ARG A 145 -6.32 -10.73 -28.88
CA ARG A 145 -5.75 -9.95 -29.99
C ARG A 145 -4.23 -10.04 -29.96
N ALA A 146 -3.60 -9.75 -31.10
CA ALA A 146 -2.15 -9.61 -31.14
C ALA A 146 -1.70 -8.52 -30.16
N GLY A 147 -0.77 -8.84 -29.26
CA GLY A 147 -0.34 -7.94 -28.20
C GLY A 147 -1.00 -8.17 -26.83
N ASP A 148 -2.07 -8.97 -26.74
CA ASP A 148 -2.69 -9.28 -25.46
C ASP A 148 -1.79 -10.21 -24.63
N PHE A 149 -1.73 -9.97 -23.31
CA PHE A 149 -1.00 -10.82 -22.38
C PHE A 149 -1.74 -12.12 -22.12
N PHE A 150 -0.98 -13.20 -21.85
CA PHE A 150 -1.54 -14.41 -21.24
C PHE A 150 -1.48 -14.31 -19.72
N PHE A 151 -2.52 -14.74 -19.02
CA PHE A 151 -2.66 -14.71 -17.57
C PHE A 151 -2.85 -16.13 -17.01
N GLU A 152 -2.83 -16.29 -15.68
CA GLU A 152 -3.08 -17.58 -15.02
C GLU A 152 -4.38 -18.26 -15.48
N SER A 153 -5.43 -17.47 -15.73
CA SER A 153 -6.71 -17.99 -16.22
C SER A 153 -6.66 -18.61 -17.63
N ASP A 154 -5.61 -18.33 -18.41
CA ASP A 154 -5.38 -18.97 -19.70
C ASP A 154 -4.80 -20.40 -19.56
N LEU A 155 -4.42 -20.82 -18.34
CA LEU A 155 -3.86 -22.14 -18.07
C LEU A 155 -4.90 -23.23 -17.79
N GLY A 156 -6.19 -22.87 -17.75
CA GLY A 156 -7.30 -23.81 -17.72
C GLY A 156 -8.19 -23.77 -16.46
N ASP A 157 -7.90 -22.90 -15.49
CA ASP A 157 -8.73 -22.81 -14.27
C ASP A 157 -10.08 -22.12 -14.49
N GLY A 158 -10.29 -21.53 -15.68
CA GLY A 158 -11.48 -20.73 -15.98
C GLY A 158 -11.46 -19.45 -15.16
N GLY A 159 -11.03 -18.34 -15.77
CA GLY A 159 -10.91 -17.06 -15.05
C GLY A 159 -12.18 -16.68 -14.31
N VAL A 160 -12.02 -16.10 -13.12
CA VAL A 160 -13.14 -15.62 -12.31
C VAL A 160 -13.84 -14.48 -13.06
N ARG A 161 -15.16 -14.57 -13.18
CA ARG A 161 -15.99 -13.56 -13.85
C ARG A 161 -16.88 -12.88 -12.84
N ALA A 162 -17.23 -11.64 -13.14
CA ALA A 162 -18.26 -10.92 -12.42
C ALA A 162 -19.56 -11.74 -12.36
N ARG A 163 -20.13 -11.82 -11.16
CA ARG A 163 -21.45 -12.37 -10.89
C ARG A 163 -22.21 -11.43 -9.97
N GLN A 164 -23.37 -11.85 -9.51
CA GLN A 164 -24.09 -11.13 -8.48
C GLN A 164 -23.52 -11.51 -7.10
N TYR A 165 -23.22 -10.51 -6.27
CA TYR A 165 -22.68 -10.66 -4.91
C TYR A 165 -23.67 -10.13 -3.87
N GLN A 166 -23.57 -10.62 -2.64
CA GLN A 166 -24.40 -10.20 -1.51
C GLN A 166 -23.50 -9.83 -0.34
N PHE A 167 -23.41 -8.53 -0.09
CA PHE A 167 -22.72 -7.97 1.07
C PHE A 167 -23.70 -7.18 1.94
N ARG A 168 -23.40 -7.11 3.24
CA ARG A 168 -24.15 -6.25 4.17
C ARG A 168 -23.80 -4.77 4.03
N ASN A 169 -22.53 -4.48 3.74
CA ASN A 169 -22.05 -3.13 3.44
C ASN A 169 -22.17 -2.82 1.94
N PRO A 170 -22.32 -1.54 1.54
CA PRO A 170 -22.24 -1.15 0.14
C PRO A 170 -20.87 -1.51 -0.44
N PHE A 171 -20.83 -2.04 -1.65
CA PHE A 171 -19.57 -2.49 -2.26
C PHE A 171 -19.41 -2.02 -3.70
N GLY A 172 -18.15 -1.94 -4.12
CA GLY A 172 -17.78 -1.53 -5.47
C GLY A 172 -16.50 -2.20 -5.95
N VAL A 173 -15.93 -1.61 -7.00
CA VAL A 173 -14.62 -1.99 -7.55
C VAL A 173 -13.84 -0.73 -7.96
N PRO A 174 -12.50 -0.78 -7.92
CA PRO A 174 -11.66 0.26 -8.47
C PRO A 174 -11.72 0.25 -10.00
N VAL A 175 -11.83 1.42 -10.63
CA VAL A 175 -11.87 1.59 -12.09
C VAL A 175 -11.02 2.78 -12.54
N ARG A 176 -10.54 2.72 -13.79
CA ARG A 176 -10.11 3.92 -14.53
C ARG A 176 -11.22 4.37 -15.49
N TYR A 177 -11.11 5.56 -16.07
CA TYR A 177 -12.12 6.07 -17.01
C TYR A 177 -12.45 5.10 -18.15
N HIS A 178 -11.44 4.44 -18.73
CA HIS A 178 -11.65 3.50 -19.83
C HIS A 178 -12.31 2.18 -19.42
N ASP A 179 -12.29 1.85 -18.12
CA ASP A 179 -12.88 0.63 -17.56
C ASP A 179 -14.35 0.82 -17.18
N LEU A 180 -14.77 2.06 -16.93
CA LEU A 180 -16.08 2.40 -16.35
C LEU A 180 -17.27 1.75 -17.09
N ALA A 181 -17.27 1.78 -18.42
CA ALA A 181 -18.34 1.18 -19.23
C ALA A 181 -18.41 -0.35 -19.10
N LEU A 182 -17.26 -1.00 -18.93
CA LEU A 182 -17.18 -2.46 -18.77
C LEU A 182 -17.66 -2.89 -17.38
N PHE A 183 -17.16 -2.23 -16.34
CA PHE A 183 -17.41 -2.65 -14.94
C PHE A 183 -18.79 -2.24 -14.42
N SER A 184 -19.31 -1.08 -14.83
CA SER A 184 -20.64 -0.62 -14.39
C SER A 184 -21.79 -1.55 -14.79
N GLN A 185 -21.58 -2.43 -15.77
CA GLN A 185 -22.57 -3.40 -16.24
C GLN A 185 -22.21 -4.85 -15.90
N ALA A 186 -21.07 -5.08 -15.26
CA ALA A 186 -20.54 -6.42 -15.02
C ALA A 186 -21.22 -7.13 -13.82
N SER A 187 -21.69 -6.37 -12.82
CA SER A 187 -22.20 -6.90 -11.54
C SER A 187 -23.23 -5.96 -10.90
N ASN A 188 -23.80 -6.33 -9.75
CA ASN A 188 -24.66 -5.48 -8.91
C ASN A 188 -23.85 -4.61 -7.95
N LEU A 189 -22.93 -3.81 -8.50
CA LEU A 189 -22.16 -2.86 -7.72
C LEU A 189 -23.08 -1.76 -7.16
N ASP A 190 -22.81 -1.30 -5.94
CA ASP A 190 -23.49 -0.13 -5.37
C ASP A 190 -22.79 1.18 -5.77
N LEU A 191 -21.45 1.10 -5.97
CA LEU A 191 -20.60 2.21 -6.35
C LEU A 191 -19.42 1.76 -7.21
N VAL A 192 -18.70 2.73 -7.76
CA VAL A 192 -17.34 2.55 -8.28
C VAL A 192 -16.40 3.55 -7.63
N GLU A 193 -15.13 3.16 -7.52
CA GLU A 193 -14.07 4.08 -7.15
C GLU A 193 -13.22 4.42 -8.37
N ILE A 194 -13.21 5.69 -8.77
CA ILE A 194 -12.38 6.13 -9.90
C ILE A 194 -10.99 6.44 -9.38
N HIS A 195 -10.03 5.60 -9.73
CA HIS A 195 -8.63 5.90 -9.48
C HIS A 195 -8.15 6.87 -10.55
N LEU A 196 -7.79 8.08 -10.16
CA LEU A 196 -7.26 9.07 -11.09
C LEU A 196 -5.75 8.88 -11.27
N SER A 197 -5.28 9.10 -12.49
CA SER A 197 -3.87 9.41 -12.76
C SER A 197 -3.75 10.91 -13.04
N TYR A 198 -2.54 11.46 -12.93
CA TYR A 198 -2.33 12.88 -13.27
C TYR A 198 -2.74 13.24 -14.71
N LYS A 199 -2.71 12.26 -15.64
CA LYS A 199 -3.16 12.47 -17.02
C LYS A 199 -4.68 12.56 -17.13
N ASP A 200 -5.40 11.86 -16.25
CA ASP A 200 -6.86 11.87 -16.23
C ASP A 200 -7.40 13.24 -15.81
N LEU A 201 -6.59 14.05 -15.09
CA LEU A 201 -6.95 15.41 -14.70
C LEU A 201 -7.03 16.39 -15.88
N GLU A 202 -6.46 16.03 -17.04
CA GLU A 202 -6.47 16.83 -18.26
C GLU A 202 -7.61 16.43 -19.22
N ILE A 203 -8.35 15.36 -18.91
CA ILE A 203 -9.42 14.84 -19.77
C ILE A 203 -10.75 15.51 -19.37
N PRO A 204 -11.46 16.16 -20.30
CA PRO A 204 -12.79 16.70 -20.02
C PRO A 204 -13.76 15.61 -19.56
N ILE A 205 -14.56 15.90 -18.53
CA ILE A 205 -15.45 14.91 -17.90
C ILE A 205 -16.49 14.35 -18.89
N GLU A 206 -16.97 15.15 -19.83
CA GLU A 206 -17.91 14.73 -20.88
C GLU A 206 -17.29 13.71 -21.84
N THR A 207 -15.96 13.72 -21.96
CA THR A 207 -15.23 12.75 -22.78
C THR A 207 -14.93 11.49 -21.98
N ALA A 208 -14.54 11.65 -20.71
CA ALA A 208 -14.26 10.53 -19.81
C ALA A 208 -15.52 9.73 -19.44
N VAL A 209 -16.62 10.42 -19.16
CA VAL A 209 -17.91 9.86 -18.72
C VAL A 209 -19.03 10.47 -19.58
N PRO A 210 -19.19 9.98 -20.82
CA PRO A 210 -20.11 10.57 -21.80
C PRO A 210 -21.59 10.32 -21.51
N SER A 211 -21.91 9.45 -20.55
CA SER A 211 -23.29 9.09 -20.21
C SER A 211 -23.44 8.94 -18.69
N PRO A 212 -24.60 9.28 -18.11
CA PRO A 212 -24.84 9.09 -16.69
C PRO A 212 -24.66 7.64 -16.25
N VAL A 213 -24.06 7.45 -15.08
CA VAL A 213 -23.78 6.15 -14.47
C VAL A 213 -24.68 5.97 -13.24
N PRO A 214 -25.54 4.93 -13.21
CA PRO A 214 -26.50 4.71 -12.14
C PRO A 214 -25.87 4.05 -10.91
N LEU A 215 -24.69 4.52 -10.49
CA LEU A 215 -23.91 3.99 -9.36
C LEU A 215 -23.46 5.14 -8.45
N GLY A 216 -23.14 4.81 -7.20
CA GLY A 216 -22.39 5.70 -6.31
C GLY A 216 -20.97 5.97 -6.84
N LEU A 217 -20.33 7.00 -6.29
CA LEU A 217 -19.00 7.45 -6.69
C LEU A 217 -18.10 7.67 -5.47
N VAL A 218 -16.91 7.09 -5.55
CA VAL A 218 -15.73 7.45 -4.74
C VAL A 218 -14.62 7.84 -5.73
N VAL A 219 -13.75 8.76 -5.35
CA VAL A 219 -12.61 9.18 -6.16
C VAL A 219 -11.33 8.93 -5.38
N HIS A 220 -10.36 8.27 -6.00
CA HIS A 220 -9.00 8.15 -5.46
C HIS A 220 -8.10 9.17 -6.13
N ALA A 221 -7.50 10.07 -5.35
CA ALA A 221 -6.54 11.04 -5.84
C ALA A 221 -5.29 10.33 -6.40
N PRO A 222 -4.64 10.88 -7.44
CA PRO A 222 -3.31 10.43 -7.81
C PRO A 222 -2.33 10.74 -6.67
N GLU A 223 -1.41 9.82 -6.38
CA GLU A 223 -0.27 10.13 -5.49
C GLU A 223 0.81 10.94 -6.23
N LEU A 224 0.91 10.73 -7.55
CA LEU A 224 1.91 11.30 -8.43
C LEU A 224 1.27 12.23 -9.47
N PHE A 225 1.76 13.46 -9.53
CA PHE A 225 1.40 14.53 -10.45
C PHE A 225 2.48 14.81 -11.49
N ALA A 226 2.15 15.65 -12.48
CA ALA A 226 3.09 16.02 -13.54
C ALA A 226 4.36 16.68 -12.99
N GLY A 227 5.51 16.38 -13.60
CA GLY A 227 6.80 16.92 -13.16
C GLY A 227 7.42 16.18 -11.97
N ASP A 228 7.09 14.91 -11.79
CA ASP A 228 7.57 14.06 -10.70
C ASP A 228 7.19 14.57 -9.30
N HIS A 229 6.05 15.28 -9.22
CA HIS A 229 5.53 15.83 -7.97
C HIS A 229 4.72 14.79 -7.20
N THR A 230 5.18 14.37 -6.02
CA THR A 230 4.41 13.52 -5.10
C THR A 230 3.54 14.41 -4.22
N LEU A 231 2.26 14.08 -4.04
CA LEU A 231 1.39 14.83 -3.14
C LEU A 231 1.94 14.79 -1.71
N ASP A 232 2.23 15.97 -1.14
CA ASP A 232 2.62 16.08 0.27
C ASP A 232 2.09 17.38 0.88
N LEU A 233 0.94 17.27 1.55
CA LEU A 233 0.32 18.37 2.29
C LEU A 233 1.03 18.63 3.62
N CYS A 234 1.97 17.77 3.99
CA CYS A 234 2.71 17.86 5.25
C CYS A 234 4.13 18.41 5.06
N SER A 235 4.53 18.68 3.80
CA SER A 235 5.90 19.06 3.46
C SER A 235 6.34 20.32 4.21
N PRO A 236 7.54 20.36 4.82
CA PRO A 236 8.05 21.57 5.46
C PRO A 236 8.39 22.68 4.44
N GLU A 237 8.66 22.30 3.19
CA GLU A 237 8.95 23.21 2.08
C GLU A 237 7.65 23.90 1.62
N ALA A 238 7.49 25.18 1.94
CA ALA A 238 6.24 25.91 1.69
C ALA A 238 5.81 25.92 0.21
N SER A 239 6.75 26.07 -0.73
CA SER A 239 6.46 26.05 -2.16
C SER A 239 5.98 24.67 -2.64
N TYR A 240 6.56 23.59 -2.11
CA TYR A 240 6.17 22.22 -2.43
C TYR A 240 4.77 21.90 -1.88
N ARG A 241 4.51 22.34 -0.64
CA ARG A 241 3.21 22.20 0.01
C ARG A 241 2.11 22.98 -0.72
N GLU A 242 2.40 24.22 -1.12
CA GLU A 242 1.49 25.06 -1.93
C GLU A 242 1.11 24.37 -3.25
N HIS A 243 2.09 23.79 -3.96
CA HIS A 243 1.82 23.02 -5.18
C HIS A 243 0.92 21.80 -4.86
N SER A 244 1.18 21.07 -3.78
CA SER A 244 0.33 19.94 -3.35
C SER A 244 -1.11 20.35 -3.05
N ILE A 245 -1.32 21.49 -2.39
CA ILE A 245 -2.65 22.05 -2.13
C ILE A 245 -3.37 22.35 -3.46
N GLN A 246 -2.68 22.98 -4.41
CA GLN A 246 -3.25 23.32 -5.71
C GLN A 246 -3.65 22.07 -6.51
N GLU A 247 -2.80 21.04 -6.52
CA GLU A 247 -3.11 19.78 -7.20
C GLU A 247 -4.29 19.05 -6.55
N LEU A 248 -4.35 18.97 -5.22
CA LEU A 248 -5.50 18.36 -4.55
C LEU A 248 -6.78 19.17 -4.79
N GLN A 249 -6.71 20.50 -4.82
CA GLN A 249 -7.86 21.34 -5.18
C GLN A 249 -8.37 21.06 -6.60
N ARG A 250 -7.47 20.78 -7.56
CA ARG A 250 -7.85 20.34 -8.91
C ARG A 250 -8.60 19.01 -8.88
N VAL A 251 -8.12 18.05 -8.09
CA VAL A 251 -8.79 16.75 -7.91
C VAL A 251 -10.18 16.92 -7.29
N ILE A 252 -10.32 17.77 -6.27
CA ILE A 252 -11.62 18.09 -5.66
C ILE A 252 -12.59 18.67 -6.72
N ASN A 253 -12.12 19.60 -7.55
CA ASN A 253 -12.94 20.20 -8.61
C ASN A 253 -13.42 19.14 -9.61
N ILE A 254 -12.56 18.18 -9.96
CA ILE A 254 -12.89 17.05 -10.83
C ILE A 254 -13.90 16.11 -10.15
N ALA A 255 -13.72 15.79 -8.87
CA ALA A 255 -14.65 14.96 -8.12
C ALA A 255 -16.06 15.57 -8.09
N ARG A 256 -16.18 16.90 -7.93
CA ARG A 256 -17.47 17.60 -8.03
C ARG A 256 -18.10 17.48 -9.42
N GLN A 257 -17.32 17.64 -10.48
CA GLN A 257 -17.83 17.51 -11.85
C GLN A 257 -18.25 16.06 -12.16
N LEU A 258 -17.48 15.08 -11.70
CA LEU A 258 -17.83 13.67 -11.82
C LEU A 258 -19.14 13.37 -11.09
N LYS A 259 -19.38 13.94 -9.90
CA LYS A 259 -20.64 13.78 -9.15
C LYS A 259 -21.88 13.97 -10.02
N GLU A 260 -21.87 14.97 -10.92
CA GLU A 260 -23.01 15.28 -11.82
C GLU A 260 -23.33 14.17 -12.82
N ARG A 261 -22.41 13.23 -13.04
CA ARG A 261 -22.57 12.09 -13.95
C ARG A 261 -22.92 10.80 -13.20
N PHE A 262 -22.97 10.80 -11.87
CA PHE A 262 -23.20 9.60 -11.04
C PHE A 262 -24.43 9.75 -10.14
N THR A 263 -24.95 8.62 -9.63
CA THR A 263 -26.03 8.61 -8.63
C THR A 263 -25.41 8.72 -7.23
N CYS A 264 -24.92 9.91 -6.90
CA CYS A 264 -24.23 10.20 -5.65
C CYS A 264 -24.96 11.34 -4.90
N PRO A 265 -25.92 11.03 -4.01
CA PRO A 265 -26.73 12.05 -3.32
C PRO A 265 -25.96 12.77 -2.20
N ASN A 266 -24.98 12.09 -1.60
CA ASN A 266 -24.13 12.63 -0.53
C ASN A 266 -22.87 13.25 -1.13
N ASP A 267 -21.98 13.79 -0.29
CA ASP A 267 -20.67 14.25 -0.75
C ASP A 267 -19.86 13.10 -1.34
N VAL A 268 -19.08 13.43 -2.40
CA VAL A 268 -18.20 12.44 -3.02
C VAL A 268 -17.06 12.19 -2.05
N LEU A 269 -16.85 10.94 -1.67
CA LEU A 269 -15.69 10.58 -0.88
C LEU A 269 -14.44 10.68 -1.76
N LEU A 270 -13.44 11.42 -1.30
CA LEU A 270 -12.15 11.59 -1.95
C LEU A 270 -11.06 10.93 -1.10
N VAL A 271 -10.64 9.73 -1.51
CA VAL A 271 -9.51 9.02 -0.92
C VAL A 271 -8.22 9.67 -1.37
N THR A 272 -7.33 9.97 -0.42
CA THR A 272 -6.02 10.54 -0.73
C THR A 272 -4.97 10.17 0.30
N ASN A 273 -3.75 9.93 -0.17
CA ASN A 273 -2.56 9.94 0.65
C ASN A 273 -2.17 11.41 0.89
N VAL A 274 -2.19 11.86 2.13
CA VAL A 274 -1.92 13.27 2.48
C VAL A 274 -0.42 13.62 2.52
N GLY A 275 0.44 12.65 2.23
CA GLY A 275 1.88 12.74 2.37
C GLY A 275 2.32 12.35 3.77
N GLY A 276 3.16 13.18 4.38
CA GLY A 276 3.59 12.91 5.75
C GLY A 276 4.73 11.88 5.84
N PHE A 277 5.56 11.82 4.80
CA PHE A 277 6.65 10.86 4.69
C PHE A 277 8.03 11.50 4.80
N SER A 278 9.00 10.71 5.24
CA SER A 278 10.40 11.09 5.39
C SER A 278 11.30 10.19 4.53
N ALA A 279 12.48 10.71 4.20
CA ALA A 279 13.38 10.04 3.26
C ALA A 279 14.24 8.93 3.87
N HIS A 280 14.53 9.00 5.18
CA HIS A 280 15.63 8.24 5.77
C HIS A 280 15.28 7.46 7.03
N HIS A 281 14.26 7.87 7.79
CA HIS A 281 13.85 7.23 9.04
C HIS A 281 12.45 7.68 9.44
N HIS A 282 11.76 6.90 10.27
CA HIS A 282 10.54 7.37 10.94
C HIS A 282 10.84 8.51 11.91
N LEU A 283 10.01 9.54 11.88
CA LEU A 283 10.18 10.76 12.64
C LEU A 283 9.79 10.58 14.10
N ARG A 284 10.41 11.37 14.98
CA ARG A 284 10.05 11.42 16.40
C ARG A 284 8.74 12.18 16.60
N HIS A 285 8.19 12.10 17.81
CA HIS A 285 6.91 12.71 18.14
C HIS A 285 6.88 14.23 17.88
N ASP A 286 7.92 14.96 18.31
CA ASP A 286 8.03 16.41 18.13
C ASP A 286 8.08 16.84 16.65
N GLU A 287 8.69 16.01 15.82
CA GLU A 287 8.77 16.23 14.37
C GLU A 287 7.41 15.98 13.70
N ARG A 288 6.62 15.03 14.21
CA ARG A 288 5.25 14.75 13.72
C ARG A 288 4.28 15.89 14.03
N ASP A 289 4.40 16.55 15.18
CA ASP A 289 3.53 17.68 15.54
C ASP A 289 3.65 18.84 14.54
N THR A 290 4.87 19.10 14.04
CA THR A 290 5.10 20.12 13.00
C THR A 290 4.39 19.76 11.70
N MET A 291 4.41 18.49 11.32
CA MET A 291 3.77 18.00 10.10
C MET A 291 2.24 17.98 10.21
N LEU A 292 1.72 17.65 11.40
CA LEU A 292 0.29 17.75 11.69
C LEU A 292 -0.21 19.18 11.50
N ASN A 293 0.48 20.17 12.06
CA ASN A 293 0.09 21.57 11.89
C ASN A 293 0.10 21.98 10.40
N ALA A 294 1.14 21.59 9.65
CA ALA A 294 1.21 21.85 8.22
C ALA A 294 0.08 21.17 7.43
N LEU A 295 -0.32 19.96 7.81
CA LEU A 295 -1.44 19.24 7.22
C LEU A 295 -2.76 19.97 7.48
N VAL A 296 -3.04 20.34 8.73
CA VAL A 296 -4.26 21.04 9.13
C VAL A 296 -4.36 22.38 8.38
N ASP A 297 -3.27 23.14 8.32
CA ASP A 297 -3.20 24.40 7.56
C ASP A 297 -3.45 24.18 6.07
N SER A 298 -2.94 23.09 5.49
CA SER A 298 -3.15 22.76 4.08
C SER A 298 -4.58 22.37 3.79
N LEU A 299 -5.18 21.53 4.64
CA LEU A 299 -6.57 21.11 4.49
C LEU A 299 -7.55 22.29 4.67
N ALA A 300 -7.26 23.22 5.58
CA ALA A 300 -8.07 24.42 5.80
C ALA A 300 -8.09 25.38 4.59
N GLN A 301 -7.12 25.28 3.68
CA GLN A 301 -7.06 26.08 2.46
C GLN A 301 -7.88 25.48 1.30
N LEU A 302 -8.29 24.22 1.41
CA LEU A 302 -9.07 23.55 0.37
C LEU A 302 -10.55 23.94 0.51
N SER A 303 -11.16 24.33 -0.60
CA SER A 303 -12.62 24.37 -0.70
C SER A 303 -13.10 22.95 -1.01
N SER A 304 -13.72 22.28 -0.03
CA SER A 304 -14.16 20.89 -0.16
C SER A 304 -15.68 20.74 -0.27
N ASP A 305 -16.46 21.81 -0.42
CA ASP A 305 -17.92 21.71 -0.51
C ASP A 305 -18.36 20.67 -1.57
N GLY A 306 -19.22 19.73 -1.17
CA GLY A 306 -19.69 18.65 -2.04
C GLY A 306 -18.76 17.43 -2.14
N VAL A 307 -17.59 17.46 -1.48
CA VAL A 307 -16.54 16.44 -1.47
C VAL A 307 -16.01 16.24 -0.06
N GLU A 308 -16.05 15.01 0.44
CA GLU A 308 -15.47 14.68 1.74
C GLU A 308 -14.07 14.09 1.54
N ILE A 309 -13.05 14.82 1.97
CA ILE A 309 -11.67 14.33 1.93
C ILE A 309 -11.51 13.29 3.04
N ILE A 310 -11.16 12.06 2.66
CA ILE A 310 -10.93 10.96 3.59
C ILE A 310 -9.48 10.48 3.47
N PRO A 311 -8.57 10.98 4.33
CA PRO A 311 -7.18 10.52 4.35
C PRO A 311 -7.13 8.99 4.48
N GLN A 312 -6.27 8.36 3.70
CA GLN A 312 -6.10 6.90 3.73
C GLN A 312 -5.14 6.50 4.87
N THR A 313 -5.43 5.40 5.55
CA THR A 313 -4.44 4.75 6.42
C THR A 313 -3.29 4.21 5.58
N MET A 314 -2.05 4.39 6.03
CA MET A 314 -0.87 4.16 5.22
C MET A 314 0.05 3.06 5.80
N PRO A 315 0.79 2.32 4.94
CA PRO A 315 1.76 1.35 5.42
C PRO A 315 3.00 2.10 5.94
N PRO A 316 3.81 1.49 6.82
CA PRO A 316 4.99 2.15 7.39
C PRO A 316 6.06 2.46 6.33
N PHE A 317 6.18 1.61 5.30
CA PHE A 317 7.27 1.65 4.34
C PHE A 317 6.83 1.67 2.87
N PRO A 318 6.13 2.72 2.40
CA PRO A 318 5.68 2.74 1.02
C PRO A 318 6.82 2.96 0.04
N TRP A 319 6.60 2.48 -1.18
CA TRP A 319 7.56 2.59 -2.26
C TRP A 319 7.25 3.76 -3.20
N HIS A 320 8.00 4.86 -3.07
CA HIS A 320 7.83 6.06 -3.90
C HIS A 320 9.06 6.28 -4.78
N PHE A 321 8.86 6.45 -6.10
CA PHE A 321 9.93 6.82 -7.04
C PHE A 321 11.20 5.94 -7.01
N GLY A 322 11.03 4.62 -6.94
CA GLY A 322 12.17 3.70 -7.01
C GLY A 322 12.94 3.57 -5.69
N GLY A 323 12.43 4.14 -4.59
CA GLY A 323 12.98 3.96 -3.25
C GLY A 323 11.91 3.84 -2.17
N GLN A 324 12.24 3.10 -1.12
CA GLN A 324 11.42 3.03 0.09
C GLN A 324 11.41 4.38 0.80
N ARG A 325 10.24 4.80 1.28
CA ARG A 325 10.04 5.96 2.16
C ARG A 325 9.53 5.50 3.52
N PHE A 326 9.45 6.41 4.47
CA PHE A 326 8.95 6.15 5.82
C PHE A 326 7.72 7.03 6.04
N HIS A 327 6.54 6.42 6.17
CA HIS A 327 5.32 7.15 6.52
C HIS A 327 5.24 7.38 8.02
N ASN A 328 4.76 8.55 8.44
CA ASN A 328 4.83 8.97 9.84
C ASN A 328 3.49 9.31 10.49
N LEU A 329 2.50 9.73 9.70
CA LEU A 329 1.22 10.21 10.21
C LEU A 329 0.18 9.07 10.29
N PHE A 330 -0.59 8.82 9.23
CA PHE A 330 -1.69 7.87 9.18
C PHE A 330 -1.28 6.38 9.24
N VAL A 331 -0.27 6.04 10.03
CA VAL A 331 0.27 4.69 10.28
C VAL A 331 -0.18 4.18 11.66
N ASP A 332 -0.07 5.02 12.69
CA ASP A 332 -0.38 4.66 14.08
C ASP A 332 -1.82 5.04 14.47
N PRO A 333 -2.55 4.18 15.21
CA PRO A 333 -3.95 4.43 15.56
C PRO A 333 -4.16 5.59 16.54
N ASP A 334 -3.19 5.93 17.41
CA ASP A 334 -3.30 7.09 18.31
C ASP A 334 -3.37 8.37 17.50
N PHE A 335 -2.47 8.52 16.52
CA PHE A 335 -2.48 9.68 15.64
C PHE A 335 -3.79 9.78 14.84
N ILE A 336 -4.21 8.68 14.20
CA ILE A 336 -5.40 8.68 13.34
C ILE A 336 -6.65 9.03 14.16
N GLU A 337 -6.85 8.40 15.31
CA GLU A 337 -8.00 8.65 16.18
C GLU A 337 -8.01 10.11 16.68
N SER A 338 -6.88 10.61 17.18
CA SER A 338 -6.78 12.01 17.63
C SER A 338 -7.07 13.00 16.50
N PHE A 339 -6.47 12.81 15.32
CA PHE A 339 -6.71 13.67 14.16
C PHE A 339 -8.19 13.71 13.76
N CYS A 340 -8.81 12.54 13.64
CA CYS A 340 -10.21 12.41 13.26
C CYS A 340 -11.15 13.06 14.27
N VAL A 341 -10.95 12.81 15.56
CA VAL A 341 -11.81 13.33 16.64
C VAL A 341 -11.64 14.84 16.80
N GLU A 342 -10.41 15.35 16.76
CA GLU A 342 -10.12 16.77 16.98
C GLU A 342 -10.52 17.64 15.79
N HIS A 343 -10.28 17.17 14.56
CA HIS A 343 -10.51 17.97 13.35
C HIS A 343 -11.77 17.58 12.58
N GLY A 344 -12.53 16.58 13.05
CA GLY A 344 -13.81 16.17 12.47
C GLY A 344 -13.69 15.44 11.13
N TYR A 345 -12.58 14.73 10.90
CA TYR A 345 -12.36 13.94 9.68
C TYR A 345 -12.75 12.47 9.86
N ARG A 346 -13.15 11.84 8.77
CA ARG A 346 -13.19 10.39 8.62
C ARG A 346 -12.06 9.93 7.71
N VAL A 347 -11.78 8.64 7.71
CA VAL A 347 -10.68 8.04 6.93
C VAL A 347 -11.17 7.00 5.92
N CYS A 348 -10.32 6.75 4.91
CA CYS A 348 -10.36 5.50 4.17
C CYS A 348 -9.47 4.49 4.92
N LEU A 349 -10.07 3.41 5.44
CA LEU A 349 -9.32 2.35 6.09
C LEU A 349 -8.87 1.34 5.04
N ASP A 350 -7.57 1.32 4.78
CA ASP A 350 -6.93 0.26 4.01
C ASP A 350 -6.50 -0.87 4.95
N ALA A 351 -7.12 -2.03 4.78
CA ALA A 351 -6.90 -3.18 5.65
C ALA A 351 -5.47 -3.73 5.54
N SER A 352 -4.90 -3.71 4.33
CA SER A 352 -3.55 -4.17 4.07
C SER A 352 -2.55 -3.22 4.74
N HIS A 353 -2.65 -1.92 4.49
CA HIS A 353 -1.79 -0.90 5.09
C HIS A 353 -1.83 -0.95 6.62
N SER A 354 -3.04 -0.96 7.17
CA SER A 354 -3.27 -0.98 8.62
C SER A 354 -2.68 -2.25 9.27
N LYS A 355 -2.76 -3.39 8.58
CA LYS A 355 -2.16 -4.65 9.05
C LYS A 355 -0.63 -4.58 9.04
N LEU A 356 -0.02 -4.05 7.98
CA LEU A 356 1.44 -3.85 7.91
C LEU A 356 1.92 -2.87 9.00
N ALA A 357 1.18 -1.78 9.23
CA ALA A 357 1.45 -0.82 10.29
C ALA A 357 1.40 -1.47 11.68
N CYS A 358 0.36 -2.26 11.98
CA CYS A 358 0.24 -3.00 13.24
C CYS A 358 1.41 -3.96 13.44
N ASN A 359 1.81 -4.70 12.39
CA ASN A 359 2.93 -5.63 12.46
C ASN A 359 4.25 -4.90 12.74
N HIS A 360 4.48 -3.74 12.09
CA HIS A 360 5.65 -2.90 12.33
C HIS A 360 5.70 -2.33 13.76
N LEU A 361 4.56 -1.86 14.27
CA LEU A 361 4.46 -1.26 15.60
C LEU A 361 4.36 -2.31 16.74
N GLY A 362 4.24 -3.60 16.40
CA GLY A 362 3.99 -4.67 17.37
C GLY A 362 2.61 -4.55 18.07
N GLN A 363 1.63 -3.93 17.40
CA GLN A 363 0.30 -3.66 17.92
C GLN A 363 -0.73 -4.70 17.44
N SER A 364 -1.84 -4.83 18.17
CA SER A 364 -2.93 -5.74 17.80
C SER A 364 -3.77 -5.13 16.68
N PHE A 365 -3.90 -5.85 15.56
CA PHE A 365 -4.79 -5.46 14.46
C PHE A 365 -6.26 -5.35 14.90
N HIS A 366 -6.74 -6.24 15.77
CA HIS A 366 -8.07 -6.13 16.36
C HIS A 366 -8.24 -4.83 17.17
N GLY A 367 -7.21 -4.42 17.92
CA GLY A 367 -7.27 -3.18 18.71
C GLY A 367 -7.22 -1.93 17.84
N PHE A 368 -6.46 -1.98 16.73
CA PHE A 368 -6.47 -0.94 15.71
C PHE A 368 -7.86 -0.79 15.09
N LEU A 369 -8.46 -1.88 14.61
CA LEU A 369 -9.79 -1.87 13.99
C LEU A 369 -10.87 -1.34 14.93
N GLU A 370 -10.81 -1.68 16.23
CA GLU A 370 -11.80 -1.22 17.22
C GLU A 370 -11.84 0.31 17.35
N ARG A 371 -10.68 0.96 17.18
CA ARG A 371 -10.54 2.42 17.29
C ARG A 371 -10.83 3.13 15.97
N ILE A 372 -10.39 2.57 14.85
CA ILE A 372 -10.43 3.27 13.55
C ILE A 372 -11.71 2.99 12.75
N LEU A 373 -12.32 1.80 12.86
CA LEU A 373 -13.57 1.51 12.16
C LEU A 373 -14.69 2.53 12.46
N PRO A 374 -14.93 2.98 13.71
CA PRO A 374 -15.93 4.01 14.00
C PRO A 374 -15.73 5.34 13.23
N LEU A 375 -14.49 5.61 12.79
CA LEU A 375 -14.07 6.83 12.09
C LEU A 375 -13.93 6.59 10.57
N THR A 376 -14.34 5.43 10.08
CA THR A 376 -14.12 5.00 8.69
C THR A 376 -15.32 5.34 7.81
N ALA A 377 -15.06 5.98 6.66
CA ALA A 377 -16.07 6.29 5.65
C ALA A 377 -16.07 5.26 4.50
N HIS A 378 -14.88 4.80 4.12
CA HIS A 378 -14.64 3.88 3.02
C HIS A 378 -13.54 2.89 3.38
N LEU A 379 -13.52 1.71 2.76
CA LEU A 379 -12.49 0.70 2.99
C LEU A 379 -11.88 0.19 1.70
N HIS A 380 -10.56 0.03 1.72
CA HIS A 380 -9.83 -0.77 0.74
C HIS A 380 -9.48 -2.12 1.35
N LEU A 381 -9.94 -3.19 0.71
CA LEU A 381 -9.75 -4.55 1.19
C LEU A 381 -8.77 -5.30 0.31
N ALA A 382 -7.59 -5.51 0.86
CA ALA A 382 -6.59 -6.44 0.35
C ALA A 382 -5.93 -7.15 1.53
N ASP A 383 -5.36 -8.32 1.28
CA ASP A 383 -4.65 -9.06 2.31
C ASP A 383 -3.23 -8.53 2.47
N ALA A 384 -2.61 -8.82 3.61
CA ALA A 384 -1.27 -8.38 3.91
C ALA A 384 -0.47 -9.42 4.69
N ARG A 385 0.85 -9.46 4.45
CA ARG A 385 1.78 -10.34 5.17
C ARG A 385 3.01 -9.57 5.65
N GLY A 386 3.42 -9.82 6.89
CA GLY A 386 4.64 -9.22 7.43
C GLY A 386 4.59 -7.69 7.48
N VAL A 387 5.65 -7.01 7.03
CA VAL A 387 5.75 -5.53 7.06
C VAL A 387 5.77 -4.87 5.68
N ASP A 388 5.84 -5.67 4.62
CA ASP A 388 6.03 -5.23 3.23
C ASP A 388 5.19 -6.03 2.21
N GLY A 389 4.48 -7.08 2.62
CA GLY A 389 3.59 -7.86 1.77
C GLY A 389 2.24 -7.19 1.60
N GLU A 390 2.20 -6.08 0.88
CA GLU A 390 1.01 -5.24 0.65
C GLU A 390 0.15 -5.73 -0.52
N GLY A 391 -1.18 -5.51 -0.44
CA GLY A 391 -2.07 -5.64 -1.60
C GLY A 391 -2.23 -7.08 -2.09
N LEU A 392 -2.01 -8.06 -1.22
CA LEU A 392 -2.12 -9.48 -1.56
C LEU A 392 -3.57 -9.86 -1.82
N GLN A 393 -3.77 -10.94 -2.56
CA GLN A 393 -5.11 -11.48 -2.75
C GLN A 393 -5.66 -12.00 -1.41
N ILE A 394 -6.99 -11.89 -1.24
CA ILE A 394 -7.72 -12.35 -0.04
C ILE A 394 -7.37 -13.82 0.24
N ASP A 395 -7.08 -14.19 1.49
CA ASP A 395 -6.64 -15.53 1.94
C ASP A 395 -5.18 -15.89 1.56
N GLU A 396 -4.41 -14.94 1.03
CA GLU A 396 -2.97 -15.12 0.75
C GLU A 396 -2.07 -14.39 1.74
N GLY A 397 -2.64 -13.68 2.72
CA GLY A 397 -1.91 -13.00 3.79
C GLY A 397 -2.29 -13.49 5.19
N ASP A 398 -2.20 -12.59 6.16
CA ASP A 398 -2.32 -12.86 7.60
C ASP A 398 -3.57 -12.18 8.22
N ILE A 399 -4.47 -11.61 7.41
CA ILE A 399 -5.70 -10.95 7.90
C ILE A 399 -6.77 -11.98 8.25
N ASP A 400 -7.33 -11.85 9.47
CA ASP A 400 -8.52 -12.60 9.88
C ASP A 400 -9.78 -11.91 9.33
N TRP A 401 -10.20 -12.34 8.14
CA TRP A 401 -11.35 -11.77 7.42
C TRP A 401 -12.69 -11.94 8.15
N PRO A 402 -13.05 -13.11 8.72
CA PRO A 402 -14.27 -13.25 9.52
C PRO A 402 -14.33 -12.27 10.70
N MET A 403 -13.20 -12.08 11.40
CA MET A 403 -13.09 -11.09 12.48
C MET A 403 -13.31 -9.67 11.95
N LEU A 404 -12.63 -9.28 10.87
CA LEU A 404 -12.76 -7.95 10.27
C LEU A 404 -14.22 -7.66 9.87
N PHE A 405 -14.90 -8.58 9.18
CA PHE A 405 -16.30 -8.40 8.80
C PHE A 405 -17.23 -8.31 10.02
N ALA A 406 -17.00 -9.08 11.08
CA ALA A 406 -17.77 -8.98 12.31
C ALA A 406 -17.62 -7.58 12.96
N MET A 407 -16.40 -7.03 12.96
CA MET A 407 -16.15 -5.68 13.46
C MET A 407 -16.71 -4.60 12.55
N LEU A 408 -16.60 -4.76 11.23
CA LEU A 408 -17.15 -3.84 10.23
C LEU A 408 -18.65 -3.66 10.44
N GLN A 409 -19.40 -4.75 10.65
CA GLN A 409 -20.83 -4.66 10.97
C GLN A 409 -21.11 -3.94 12.29
N ARG A 410 -20.25 -4.12 13.29
CA ARG A 410 -20.45 -3.54 14.61
C ARG A 410 -20.17 -2.04 14.63
N TYR A 411 -19.09 -1.62 13.97
CA TYR A 411 -18.54 -0.28 14.12
C TYR A 411 -18.78 0.63 12.90
N ALA A 412 -18.87 0.08 11.68
CA ALA A 412 -19.05 0.85 10.46
C ALA A 412 -19.99 0.17 9.44
N PRO A 413 -21.26 -0.12 9.79
CA PRO A 413 -22.20 -0.84 8.92
C PRO A 413 -22.62 -0.06 7.67
N GLN A 414 -22.32 1.24 7.60
CA GLN A 414 -22.64 2.11 6.46
C GLN A 414 -21.43 2.42 5.59
N ALA A 415 -20.22 2.07 6.03
CA ALA A 415 -19.01 2.32 5.25
C ALA A 415 -19.02 1.45 3.99
N SER A 416 -18.73 2.05 2.84
CA SER A 416 -18.57 1.30 1.60
C SER A 416 -17.18 0.67 1.52
N PHE A 417 -17.00 -0.32 0.65
CA PHE A 417 -15.68 -0.89 0.40
C PHE A 417 -15.43 -1.25 -1.06
N ILE A 418 -14.16 -1.34 -1.43
CA ILE A 418 -13.70 -1.94 -2.67
C ILE A 418 -12.58 -2.96 -2.38
N PRO A 419 -12.40 -4.00 -3.21
CA PRO A 419 -11.19 -4.80 -3.18
C PRO A 419 -10.04 -4.06 -3.89
N GLU A 420 -8.94 -3.79 -3.18
CA GLU A 420 -7.76 -3.11 -3.73
C GLU A 420 -6.58 -4.09 -3.88
N ILE A 421 -6.81 -5.18 -4.63
CA ILE A 421 -5.76 -6.15 -4.88
C ILE A 421 -4.72 -5.54 -5.83
N TRP A 422 -3.44 -5.78 -5.56
CA TRP A 422 -2.37 -5.41 -6.47
C TRP A 422 -2.67 -5.95 -7.87
N GLN A 423 -2.79 -5.04 -8.85
CA GLN A 423 -3.16 -5.35 -10.23
C GLN A 423 -4.53 -6.03 -10.42
N GLY A 424 -5.45 -5.89 -9.44
CA GLY A 424 -6.76 -6.54 -9.46
C GLY A 424 -7.67 -6.15 -10.65
N HIS A 425 -7.45 -4.96 -11.22
CA HIS A 425 -8.16 -4.47 -12.41
C HIS A 425 -7.69 -5.11 -13.73
N LYS A 426 -6.50 -5.74 -13.75
CA LYS A 426 -5.99 -6.40 -14.96
C LYS A 426 -6.85 -7.61 -15.33
N ASN A 427 -6.72 -8.02 -16.59
CA ASN A 427 -7.48 -9.14 -17.15
C ASN A 427 -9.00 -9.00 -16.91
N GLN A 428 -9.56 -7.83 -17.22
CA GLN A 428 -10.99 -7.53 -17.02
C GLN A 428 -11.45 -7.62 -15.56
N GLY A 429 -10.57 -7.28 -14.62
CA GLY A 429 -10.88 -7.24 -13.19
C GLY A 429 -10.85 -8.59 -12.49
N GLU A 430 -10.24 -9.63 -13.08
CA GLU A 430 -10.25 -10.99 -12.52
C GLU A 430 -9.83 -11.02 -11.04
N GLY A 431 -8.78 -10.27 -10.68
CA GLY A 431 -8.29 -10.20 -9.30
C GLY A 431 -9.32 -9.57 -8.36
N ALA A 432 -10.02 -8.53 -8.80
CA ALA A 432 -11.09 -7.90 -8.04
C ALA A 432 -12.31 -8.83 -7.89
N TRP A 433 -12.71 -9.54 -8.94
CA TRP A 433 -13.82 -10.49 -8.86
C TRP A 433 -13.52 -11.67 -7.94
N ARG A 434 -12.30 -12.22 -8.02
CA ARG A 434 -11.82 -13.26 -7.11
C ARG A 434 -11.83 -12.78 -5.65
N ALA A 435 -11.41 -11.54 -5.41
CA ALA A 435 -11.47 -10.94 -4.08
C ALA A 435 -12.91 -10.86 -3.57
N LEU A 436 -13.85 -10.36 -4.38
CA LEU A 436 -15.26 -10.29 -4.00
C LEU A 436 -15.87 -11.69 -3.71
N GLU A 437 -15.50 -12.73 -4.45
CA GLU A 437 -15.94 -14.10 -4.15
C GLU A 437 -15.45 -14.60 -2.78
N ARG A 438 -14.18 -14.34 -2.46
CA ARG A 438 -13.58 -14.73 -1.16
C ARG A 438 -14.15 -13.90 -0.02
N LEU A 439 -14.24 -12.58 -0.18
CA LEU A 439 -14.82 -11.65 0.80
C LEU A 439 -16.28 -12.00 1.11
N GLU A 440 -17.10 -12.33 0.10
CA GLU A 440 -18.51 -12.71 0.33
C GLU A 440 -18.62 -13.96 1.21
N THR A 441 -17.69 -14.91 1.06
CA THR A 441 -17.63 -16.12 1.89
C THR A 441 -17.37 -15.76 3.36
N HIS A 442 -16.46 -14.81 3.61
CA HIS A 442 -16.14 -14.33 4.96
C HIS A 442 -17.24 -13.46 5.59
N ASP A 443 -17.86 -12.58 4.80
CA ASP A 443 -19.02 -11.78 5.25
C ASP A 443 -20.16 -12.69 5.74
N ARG A 444 -20.43 -13.78 5.01
CA ARG A 444 -21.43 -14.79 5.41
C ARG A 444 -21.00 -15.59 6.65
N ALA A 445 -19.73 -15.98 6.75
CA ALA A 445 -19.23 -16.74 7.89
C ALA A 445 -19.34 -15.95 9.22
N SER A 446 -19.00 -14.66 9.20
CA SER A 446 -19.10 -13.79 10.37
C SER A 446 -20.54 -13.57 10.87
N ALA A 447 -21.56 -13.79 10.03
CA ALA A 447 -22.96 -13.73 10.46
C ALA A 447 -23.38 -14.92 11.35
N GLY A 448 -22.68 -16.06 11.25
CA GLY A 448 -22.91 -17.26 12.07
C GLY A 448 -22.25 -17.20 13.45
N SER A 449 -21.19 -16.41 13.61
CA SER A 449 -20.49 -16.17 14.87
C SER A 449 -21.13 -15.00 15.63
N ARG A 450 -22.32 -15.18 16.21
CA ARG A 450 -22.83 -14.24 17.21
C ARG A 450 -22.11 -14.47 18.54
N PRO A 451 -21.34 -13.50 19.08
CA PRO A 451 -21.08 -13.48 20.51
C PRO A 451 -22.40 -13.09 21.19
N THR A 452 -22.91 -13.95 22.05
CA THR A 452 -23.96 -13.59 23.01
C THR A 452 -23.40 -12.55 23.96
N VAL A 453 -23.74 -11.27 23.78
CA VAL A 453 -23.48 -10.24 24.78
C VAL A 453 -24.81 -9.63 25.19
N GLU A 454 -25.19 -9.93 26.43
CA GLU A 454 -26.26 -9.28 27.17
C GLU A 454 -25.93 -7.77 27.36
N GLY A 455 -26.91 -6.94 27.04
CA GLY A 455 -27.18 -5.62 27.64
C GLY A 455 -26.01 -4.67 27.94
N ALA A 456 -25.73 -3.76 27.01
CA ALA A 456 -25.29 -2.41 27.36
C ALA A 456 -25.94 -1.42 26.39
N ALA A 457 -26.73 -0.49 26.92
CA ALA A 457 -27.48 0.50 26.18
C ALA A 457 -26.54 1.45 25.41
N ALA A 458 -26.78 1.59 24.11
CA ALA A 458 -26.12 2.59 23.29
C ALA A 458 -26.60 3.99 23.65
N THR A 459 -25.70 4.84 24.15
CA THR A 459 -25.89 6.29 24.20
C THR A 459 -25.25 6.89 22.97
N ASN A 460 -26.06 7.34 22.02
CA ASN A 460 -25.60 8.17 20.89
C ASN A 460 -25.13 9.54 21.41
N PRO A 461 -23.93 10.03 21.06
CA PRO A 461 -23.62 11.43 21.20
C PRO A 461 -24.23 12.19 20.01
N THR A 462 -25.34 12.88 20.27
CA THR A 462 -25.86 13.94 19.40
C THR A 462 -24.87 15.12 19.35
N ILE A 463 -24.33 15.42 18.18
CA ILE A 463 -23.61 16.67 17.89
C ILE A 463 -24.63 17.82 17.93
N PRO A 464 -24.42 18.90 18.71
CA PRO A 464 -25.35 20.02 18.74
C PRO A 464 -25.17 20.91 17.50
N THR A 465 -26.22 21.04 16.70
CA THR A 465 -26.41 22.15 15.77
C THR A 465 -26.70 23.42 16.58
N SER A 466 -25.81 24.40 16.60
CA SER A 466 -26.14 25.76 17.05
C SER A 466 -26.30 26.70 15.86
N VAL A 467 -27.53 27.15 15.68
CA VAL A 467 -27.96 28.23 14.79
C VAL A 467 -27.70 29.57 15.48
N GLY A 468 -27.02 30.48 14.77
CA GLY A 468 -27.32 31.91 14.66
C GLY A 468 -27.26 32.83 15.89
N ALA A 469 -26.37 33.84 15.78
CA ALA A 469 -26.74 35.25 15.88
C ALA A 469 -25.83 36.07 14.95
#